data_AF-A0A7A6TWF3-F1
#
_entry.id   AF-A0A7A6TWF3-F1
#
_cell.length_a   1.000
_cell.length_b   1.000
_cell.length_c   1.000
_cell.angle_alpha   90.00
_cell.angle_beta   90.00
_cell.angle_gamma   90.00
#
_symmetry.space_group_name_H-M   'P 1'
#
loop_
_entity.id
_entity.type
_entity.pdbx_description
1 polymer ?
#
loop_
_entity_poly.entity_id
_entity_poly.type
_entity_poly.pdbx_seq_one_letter_code
_entity_poly.pdbx_strand_id
1 'polypeptide(L)'
;KAIFGSTPTVTGKSHIEMLEDAADLTFRFYLTCPHCGEEQVLVFGFDGIEYGLKWDNSLQTNEAKSSSAYYQCCHCPEHFYYRDLEKMEFGGRWIAEDCTWTRDGIHFFDHDGGVVRAPKHAAIVINALYSLNLDGWGEIVSEWLKAKGDPLKEKTFHNTTLGELWSDVASEQLEHDILVNRREKYASQVPDGVVYITGGIDSQTSGRYECYVWGWGAEEECWLIDKTIVLGRYDEEDTLQRVDGVIRKQYRRSDGTTIGVSRWAWDTGGIDAQVVYNRSLKLGPLWVIPIKGASSYGQPVVNMPRTRNANKVYLSLIGTDTAKDLLAMRLQLEPDSKSATPGAIHFPNDDEIFSTTEAKQLVSEVLIPKLINGRVVYRWDNQGRRNEALDCWVYRLAALRISKIRFQLNLETLAEQRKKSQNKLSLEEMARMLGGS
;
A
#
# COMPACT_ATOMS: atom_id res chain seq x y z
N LYS A 1 29.84 7.06 21.18
CA LYS A 1 28.84 6.09 20.67
C LYS A 1 27.47 6.62 21.08
N ALA A 2 26.57 6.87 20.13
CA ALA A 2 25.18 7.18 20.45
C ALA A 2 24.39 5.87 20.43
N ILE A 3 23.56 5.64 21.43
CA ILE A 3 22.67 4.48 21.50
C ILE A 3 21.25 5.06 21.62
N PHE A 4 20.39 4.67 20.68
CA PHE A 4 18.99 5.06 20.67
C PHE A 4 18.17 3.80 20.89
N GLY A 5 17.27 3.83 21.88
CA GLY A 5 16.38 2.71 22.19
C GLY A 5 14.96 3.25 22.35
N SER A 6 14.02 2.66 21.61
CA SER A 6 12.59 2.94 21.71
C SER A 6 11.81 1.78 21.10
N THR A 7 10.55 1.64 21.49
CA THR A 7 9.63 0.70 20.85
C THR A 7 9.11 1.31 19.55
N PRO A 8 8.93 0.51 18.47
CA PRO A 8 8.25 0.98 17.27
C PRO A 8 6.82 1.42 17.59
N THR A 9 6.28 2.29 16.75
CA THR A 9 4.93 2.85 16.92
C THR A 9 4.11 2.59 15.66
N VAL A 10 3.70 3.64 14.96
CA VAL A 10 2.94 3.52 13.71
C VAL A 10 3.90 3.56 12.54
N THR A 11 3.71 2.65 11.59
CA THR A 11 4.44 2.60 10.32
C THR A 11 4.45 3.97 9.64
N GLY A 12 5.62 4.41 9.16
CA GLY A 12 5.83 5.70 8.50
C GLY A 12 5.83 6.93 9.42
N LYS A 13 5.59 6.76 10.73
CA LYS A 13 5.65 7.82 11.75
C LYS A 13 6.61 7.49 12.89
N SER A 14 7.16 6.28 12.93
CA SER A 14 7.96 5.84 14.06
C SER A 14 9.38 6.38 13.95
N HIS A 15 9.86 7.03 15.00
CA HIS A 15 11.22 7.58 15.01
C HIS A 15 12.28 6.46 14.99
N ILE A 16 11.99 5.31 15.62
CA ILE A 16 12.93 4.18 15.61
C ILE A 16 12.98 3.49 14.24
N GLU A 17 11.87 3.47 13.49
CA GLU A 17 11.81 3.01 12.10
C GLU A 17 12.72 3.86 11.21
N MET A 18 12.64 5.20 11.32
CA MET A 18 13.55 6.09 10.59
C MET A 18 15.03 5.87 10.92
N LEU A 19 15.34 5.50 12.16
CA LEU A 19 16.71 5.20 12.59
C LEU A 19 17.17 3.82 12.13
N GLU A 20 16.28 2.83 12.10
CA GLU A 20 16.52 1.50 11.52
C GLU A 20 16.79 1.62 10.02
N ASP A 21 15.95 2.36 9.29
CA ASP A 21 16.10 2.61 7.85
C ASP A 21 17.41 3.34 7.49
N ALA A 22 17.95 4.12 8.42
CA ALA A 22 19.21 4.84 8.26
C ALA A 22 20.44 4.03 8.70
N ALA A 23 20.26 2.83 9.23
CA ALA A 23 21.37 1.96 9.64
C ALA A 23 22.06 1.34 8.42
N ASP A 24 23.36 1.06 8.56
CA ASP A 24 24.12 0.35 7.52
C ASP A 24 23.67 -1.12 7.43
N LEU A 25 23.37 -1.73 8.58
CA LEU A 25 22.95 -3.12 8.74
C LEU A 25 21.96 -3.29 9.90
N THR A 26 20.99 -4.20 9.74
CA THR A 26 19.99 -4.54 10.77
C THR A 26 20.17 -5.97 11.30
N PHE A 27 20.63 -6.09 12.53
CA PHE A 27 20.89 -7.37 13.17
C PHE A 27 19.66 -7.93 13.89
N ARG A 28 19.47 -9.24 13.74
CA ARG A 28 18.50 -10.05 14.49
C ARG A 28 19.21 -11.17 15.21
N PHE A 29 18.69 -11.60 16.34
CA PHE A 29 19.31 -12.67 17.12
C PHE A 29 18.79 -14.02 16.67
N TYR A 30 19.67 -14.84 16.10
CA TYR A 30 19.37 -16.18 15.65
C TYR A 30 19.76 -17.17 16.74
N LEU A 31 18.82 -18.04 17.08
CA LEU A 31 18.98 -19.09 18.07
C LEU A 31 18.97 -20.45 17.39
N THR A 32 19.86 -21.33 17.85
CA THR A 32 19.93 -22.71 17.40
C THR A 32 18.81 -23.54 18.04
N CYS A 33 17.97 -24.18 17.22
CA CYS A 33 16.97 -25.12 17.74
C CYS A 33 17.65 -26.28 18.50
N PRO A 34 17.20 -26.63 19.72
CA PRO A 34 17.82 -27.70 20.51
C PRO A 34 17.61 -29.11 19.92
N HIS A 35 16.69 -29.26 18.96
CA HIS A 35 16.36 -30.54 18.33
C HIS A 35 17.08 -30.75 17.00
N CYS A 36 16.99 -29.79 16.07
CA CYS A 36 17.58 -29.93 14.73
C CYS A 36 18.91 -29.21 14.53
N GLY A 37 19.29 -28.29 15.43
CA GLY A 37 20.53 -27.52 15.28
C GLY A 37 20.49 -26.38 14.25
N GLU A 38 19.36 -26.18 13.56
CA GLU A 38 19.18 -25.08 12.62
C GLU A 38 18.88 -23.76 13.35
N GLU A 39 19.33 -22.66 12.75
CA GLU A 39 19.21 -21.32 13.30
C GLU A 39 17.89 -20.65 12.87
N GLN A 40 17.24 -19.97 13.82
CA GLN A 40 15.98 -19.26 13.57
C GLN A 40 15.84 -18.04 14.48
N VAL A 41 15.02 -17.08 14.03
CA VAL A 41 14.52 -15.99 14.88
C VAL A 41 13.24 -16.43 15.59
N LEU A 42 13.05 -15.97 16.82
CA LEU A 42 11.80 -16.16 17.57
C LEU A 42 10.72 -15.17 17.11
N VAL A 43 9.56 -15.70 16.71
CA VAL A 43 8.37 -14.94 16.33
C VAL A 43 7.14 -15.37 17.13
N PHE A 44 6.16 -14.48 17.30
CA PHE A 44 4.97 -14.77 18.09
C PHE A 44 4.07 -15.87 17.49
N GLY A 45 4.05 -16.06 16.16
CA GLY A 45 3.34 -17.19 15.54
C GLY A 45 1.81 -17.05 15.54
N PHE A 46 1.27 -16.01 14.91
CA PHE A 46 -0.17 -15.79 14.72
C PHE A 46 -0.92 -16.94 14.01
N ASP A 47 -2.26 -16.87 14.03
CA ASP A 47 -3.15 -17.81 13.36
C ASP A 47 -2.77 -17.94 11.87
N GLY A 48 -2.54 -19.18 11.40
CA GLY A 48 -2.11 -19.48 10.03
C GLY A 48 -0.61 -19.63 9.81
N ILE A 49 0.23 -19.32 10.81
CA ILE A 49 1.67 -19.63 10.78
C ILE A 49 1.91 -20.98 11.47
N GLU A 50 2.58 -21.93 10.84
CA GLU A 50 2.80 -23.26 11.43
C GLU A 50 3.81 -23.28 12.58
N TYR A 51 4.73 -22.32 12.63
CA TYR A 51 5.79 -22.21 13.64
C TYR A 51 5.66 -20.92 14.48
N GLY A 52 6.52 -20.75 15.50
CA GLY A 52 6.48 -19.62 16.42
C GLY A 52 5.95 -19.99 17.81
N LEU A 53 5.61 -18.99 18.62
CA LEU A 53 4.98 -19.23 19.93
C LEU A 53 3.55 -19.76 19.76
N LYS A 54 3.26 -20.89 20.40
CA LYS A 54 1.99 -21.62 20.30
C LYS A 54 1.49 -22.00 21.68
N TRP A 55 0.19 -22.27 21.76
CA TRP A 55 -0.48 -22.71 22.96
C TRP A 55 -1.73 -23.53 22.58
N ASP A 56 -2.22 -24.33 23.52
CA ASP A 56 -3.40 -25.16 23.33
C ASP A 56 -4.68 -24.32 23.43
N ASN A 57 -5.26 -24.00 22.28
CA ASN A 57 -6.51 -23.23 22.21
C ASN A 57 -7.76 -24.03 22.60
N SER A 58 -7.67 -25.36 22.78
CA SER A 58 -8.79 -26.22 23.21
C SER A 58 -9.12 -26.06 24.70
N LEU A 59 -8.19 -25.52 25.47
CA LEU A 59 -8.36 -25.28 26.91
C LEU A 59 -9.37 -24.15 27.17
N GLN A 60 -10.09 -24.25 28.29
CA GLN A 60 -11.25 -23.40 28.57
C GLN A 60 -10.89 -22.00 29.11
N THR A 61 -9.84 -21.89 29.93
CA THR A 61 -9.46 -20.63 30.58
C THR A 61 -8.22 -20.01 29.94
N ASN A 62 -8.11 -18.68 29.97
CA ASN A 62 -6.93 -17.99 29.46
C ASN A 62 -5.67 -18.37 30.25
N GLU A 63 -5.78 -18.66 31.54
CA GLU A 63 -4.69 -19.12 32.39
C GLU A 63 -4.19 -20.50 31.94
N ALA A 64 -5.09 -21.43 31.63
CA ALA A 64 -4.74 -22.76 31.15
C ALA A 64 -4.10 -22.70 29.76
N LYS A 65 -4.66 -21.89 28.86
CA LYS A 65 -4.07 -21.61 27.53
C LYS A 65 -2.66 -21.06 27.67
N SER A 66 -2.49 -20.01 28.46
CA SER A 66 -1.20 -19.35 28.68
C SER A 66 -0.15 -20.31 29.26
N SER A 67 -0.54 -21.16 30.20
CA SER A 67 0.37 -22.14 30.82
C SER A 67 0.82 -23.26 29.86
N SER A 68 0.11 -23.45 28.75
CA SER A 68 0.46 -24.45 27.72
C SER A 68 1.43 -23.92 26.65
N ALA A 69 1.99 -22.72 26.85
CA ALA A 69 2.87 -22.08 25.87
C ALA A 69 4.14 -22.90 25.54
N TYR A 70 4.41 -23.06 24.25
CA TYR A 70 5.62 -23.69 23.71
C TYR A 70 6.02 -22.99 22.40
N TYR A 71 7.26 -23.16 21.94
CA TYR A 71 7.71 -22.62 20.67
C TYR A 71 7.92 -23.73 19.64
N GLN A 72 7.21 -23.64 18.52
CA GLN A 72 7.31 -24.54 17.39
C GLN A 72 8.43 -24.10 16.45
N CYS A 73 9.36 -25.00 16.12
CA CYS A 73 10.48 -24.70 15.22
C CYS A 73 10.03 -24.52 13.76
N CYS A 74 10.68 -23.61 13.00
CA CYS A 74 10.42 -23.43 11.57
C CYS A 74 11.12 -24.44 10.65
N HIS A 75 12.09 -25.20 11.17
CA HIS A 75 12.91 -26.16 10.39
C HIS A 75 12.59 -27.62 10.68
N CYS A 76 11.88 -27.91 11.77
CA CYS A 76 11.55 -29.26 12.19
C CYS A 76 10.21 -29.33 12.92
N PRO A 77 9.57 -30.51 13.02
CA PRO A 77 8.27 -30.66 13.66
C PRO A 77 8.33 -30.59 15.20
N GLU A 78 9.52 -30.52 15.80
CA GLU A 78 9.68 -30.48 17.25
C GLU A 78 9.46 -29.07 17.84
N HIS A 79 9.00 -29.03 19.09
CA HIS A 79 8.83 -27.81 19.86
C HIS A 79 9.72 -27.80 21.11
N PHE A 80 10.07 -26.60 21.56
CA PHE A 80 10.87 -26.38 22.77
C PHE A 80 10.19 -25.37 23.69
N TYR A 81 10.71 -25.23 24.90
CA TYR A 81 10.09 -24.45 25.96
C TYR A 81 10.99 -23.32 26.42
N TYR A 82 10.41 -22.37 27.13
CA TYR A 82 11.12 -21.21 27.66
C TYR A 82 12.37 -21.57 28.49
N ARG A 83 12.33 -22.68 29.24
CA ARG A 83 13.49 -23.19 30.00
C ARG A 83 14.70 -23.54 29.14
N ASP A 84 14.51 -23.74 27.84
CA ASP A 84 15.59 -24.06 26.90
C ASP A 84 16.28 -22.79 26.38
N LEU A 85 15.64 -21.61 26.55
CA LEU A 85 16.06 -20.33 25.98
C LEU A 85 17.47 -19.92 26.40
N GLU A 86 17.80 -19.98 27.69
CA GLU A 86 19.13 -19.58 28.21
C GLU A 86 20.27 -20.32 27.48
N LYS A 87 20.11 -21.64 27.29
CA LYS A 87 21.10 -22.45 26.57
C LYS A 87 21.16 -22.08 25.08
N MET A 88 20.02 -21.78 24.47
CA MET A 88 19.94 -21.36 23.08
C MET A 88 20.63 -20.01 22.86
N GLU A 89 20.43 -19.04 23.77
CA GLU A 89 21.06 -17.72 23.69
C GLU A 89 22.58 -17.80 23.79
N PHE A 90 23.12 -18.69 24.63
CA PHE A 90 24.56 -18.91 24.71
C PHE A 90 25.18 -19.37 23.38
N GLY A 91 24.42 -20.16 22.60
CA GLY A 91 24.80 -20.62 21.26
C GLY A 91 24.39 -19.68 20.12
N GLY A 92 23.65 -18.61 20.42
CA GLY A 92 23.07 -17.71 19.43
C GLY A 92 24.08 -16.77 18.79
N ARG A 93 23.70 -16.19 17.65
CA ARG A 93 24.48 -15.13 16.99
C ARG A 93 23.57 -14.08 16.36
N TRP A 94 24.07 -12.86 16.29
CA TRP A 94 23.42 -11.77 15.58
C TRP A 94 23.76 -11.85 14.11
N ILE A 95 22.74 -11.90 13.24
CA ILE A 95 22.92 -11.98 11.79
C ILE A 95 22.12 -10.85 11.13
N ALA A 96 22.75 -10.12 10.22
CA ALA A 96 22.15 -9.06 9.42
C ALA A 96 21.59 -9.58 8.08
N GLU A 97 20.86 -8.73 7.37
CA GLU A 97 20.23 -9.02 6.09
C GLU A 97 21.18 -9.42 4.96
N ASP A 98 22.44 -9.00 5.03
CA ASP A 98 23.51 -9.35 4.08
C ASP A 98 24.30 -10.60 4.51
N CYS A 99 23.83 -11.30 5.55
CA CYS A 99 24.49 -12.42 6.20
C CYS A 99 25.78 -12.08 6.97
N THR A 100 26.11 -10.80 7.17
CA THR A 100 27.12 -10.39 8.15
C THR A 100 26.67 -10.80 9.55
N TRP A 101 27.55 -11.38 10.36
CA TRP A 101 27.20 -11.85 11.69
C TRP A 101 28.24 -11.57 12.77
N THR A 102 27.79 -11.56 14.03
CA THR A 102 28.62 -11.38 15.23
C THR A 102 28.03 -12.16 16.41
N ARG A 103 28.88 -12.59 17.36
CA ARG A 103 28.45 -13.22 18.63
C ARG A 103 28.59 -12.29 19.83
N ASP A 104 29.47 -11.30 19.75
CA ASP A 104 29.87 -10.46 20.87
C ASP A 104 29.73 -8.95 20.58
N GLY A 105 29.35 -8.58 19.35
CA GLY A 105 29.27 -7.18 18.93
C GLY A 105 30.64 -6.50 18.78
N ILE A 106 31.73 -7.27 18.83
CA ILE A 106 33.12 -6.81 18.71
C ILE A 106 33.73 -7.37 17.41
N HIS A 107 33.56 -8.66 17.16
CA HIS A 107 34.08 -9.36 16.00
C HIS A 107 32.96 -9.62 14.99
N PHE A 108 33.16 -9.20 13.74
CA PHE A 108 32.19 -9.33 12.66
C PHE A 108 32.75 -10.23 11.57
N PHE A 109 31.88 -11.03 10.99
CA PHE A 109 32.21 -12.01 9.97
C PHE A 109 31.22 -11.93 8.82
N ASP A 110 31.66 -12.22 7.60
CA ASP A 110 30.77 -12.45 6.47
C ASP A 110 30.15 -13.86 6.50
N HIS A 111 29.35 -14.15 5.48
CA HIS A 111 28.73 -15.46 5.25
C HIS A 111 29.73 -16.64 5.27
N ASP A 112 30.94 -16.44 4.73
CA ASP A 112 31.97 -17.47 4.60
C ASP A 112 32.85 -17.58 5.86
N GLY A 113 32.62 -16.74 6.88
CA GLY A 113 33.41 -16.67 8.10
C GLY A 113 34.68 -15.82 7.97
N GLY A 114 34.81 -15.05 6.88
CA GLY A 114 35.85 -14.05 6.71
C GLY A 114 35.65 -12.87 7.65
N VAL A 115 36.74 -12.36 8.24
CA VAL A 115 36.66 -11.22 9.17
C VAL A 115 36.33 -9.95 8.38
N VAL A 116 35.25 -9.27 8.78
CA VAL A 116 34.82 -7.99 8.19
C VAL A 116 34.83 -6.88 9.21
N ARG A 117 34.78 -5.64 8.73
CA ARG A 117 34.72 -4.47 9.59
C ARG A 117 33.31 -4.32 10.17
N ALA A 118 33.23 -3.95 11.46
CA ALA A 118 31.97 -3.56 12.08
C ALA A 118 31.28 -2.41 11.30
N PRO A 119 29.96 -2.47 11.12
CA PRO A 119 29.19 -1.37 10.54
C PRO A 119 29.31 -0.11 11.41
N LYS A 120 29.20 1.07 10.80
CA LYS A 120 29.27 2.33 11.55
C LYS A 120 27.97 2.56 12.30
N HIS A 121 26.85 2.30 11.66
CA HIS A 121 25.50 2.37 12.24
C HIS A 121 24.85 0.98 12.14
N ALA A 122 24.55 0.38 13.28
CA ALA A 122 23.87 -0.91 13.36
C ALA A 122 22.50 -0.74 14.03
N ALA A 123 21.46 -1.26 13.40
CA ALA A 123 20.17 -1.46 14.03
C ALA A 123 20.10 -2.85 14.66
N ILE A 124 19.40 -2.98 15.78
CA ILE A 124 19.18 -4.24 16.49
C ILE A 124 17.69 -4.39 16.69
N VAL A 125 17.12 -5.48 16.18
CA VAL A 125 15.70 -5.79 16.33
C VAL A 125 15.53 -7.03 17.21
N ILE A 126 14.79 -6.86 18.30
CA ILE A 126 14.52 -7.89 19.30
C ILE A 126 13.08 -7.73 19.82
N ASN A 127 12.52 -8.82 20.35
CA ASN A 127 11.18 -8.86 20.93
C ASN A 127 11.19 -9.54 22.31
N ALA A 128 10.07 -9.54 23.01
CA ALA A 128 9.96 -10.09 24.36
C ALA A 128 10.22 -11.61 24.45
N LEU A 129 10.15 -12.37 23.34
CA LEU A 129 10.38 -13.81 23.37
C LEU A 129 11.83 -14.16 23.74
N TYR A 130 12.77 -13.24 23.59
CA TYR A 130 14.18 -13.37 23.99
C TYR A 130 14.45 -12.88 25.42
N SER A 131 13.42 -12.49 26.18
CA SER A 131 13.63 -12.00 27.55
C SER A 131 13.78 -13.17 28.51
N LEU A 132 14.92 -13.28 29.19
CA LEU A 132 15.13 -14.21 30.32
C LEU A 132 14.49 -13.71 31.63
N ASN A 133 13.88 -12.52 31.63
CA ASN A 133 13.25 -11.93 32.81
C ASN A 133 11.74 -12.26 32.94
N LEU A 134 11.24 -13.19 32.13
CA LEU A 134 9.88 -13.71 32.24
C LEU A 134 9.87 -14.98 33.11
N ASP A 135 8.79 -15.22 33.82
CA ASP A 135 8.41 -16.51 34.42
C ASP A 135 8.18 -17.57 33.32
N GLY A 136 7.79 -17.13 32.12
CA GLY A 136 7.84 -17.92 30.89
C GLY A 136 7.02 -17.31 29.76
N TRP A 137 7.08 -17.90 28.56
CA TRP A 137 6.30 -17.40 27.42
C TRP A 137 4.78 -17.41 27.63
N GLY A 138 4.29 -18.11 28.65
CA GLY A 138 2.89 -18.02 29.06
C GLY A 138 2.48 -16.60 29.45
N GLU A 139 3.39 -15.76 29.95
CA GLU A 139 3.09 -14.34 30.21
C GLU A 139 2.74 -13.59 28.92
N ILE A 140 3.53 -13.78 27.86
CA ILE A 140 3.32 -13.16 26.55
C ILE A 140 1.97 -13.64 25.96
N VAL A 141 1.67 -14.94 26.08
CA VAL A 141 0.38 -15.50 25.66
C VAL A 141 -0.77 -14.89 26.46
N SER A 142 -0.64 -14.75 27.78
CA SER A 142 -1.65 -14.13 28.65
C SER A 142 -1.88 -12.67 28.26
N GLU A 143 -0.82 -11.92 27.98
CA GLU A 143 -0.91 -10.54 27.52
C GLU A 143 -1.65 -10.44 26.18
N TRP A 144 -1.31 -11.29 25.21
CA TRP A 144 -2.02 -11.37 23.94
C TRP A 144 -3.49 -11.73 24.11
N LEU A 145 -3.82 -12.75 24.91
CA LEU A 145 -5.21 -13.17 25.13
C LEU A 145 -6.07 -12.09 25.81
N LYS A 146 -5.45 -11.15 26.54
CA LYS A 146 -6.12 -9.97 27.11
C LYS A 146 -6.23 -8.81 26.11
N ALA A 147 -5.28 -8.71 25.18
CA ALA A 147 -5.27 -7.68 24.15
C ALA A 147 -6.17 -8.01 22.96
N LYS A 148 -6.26 -9.30 22.58
CA LYS A 148 -6.98 -9.80 21.41
C LYS A 148 -8.43 -9.32 21.39
N GLY A 149 -8.82 -8.65 20.31
CA GLY A 149 -10.14 -8.06 20.11
C GLY A 149 -10.30 -6.60 20.57
N ASP A 150 -9.26 -5.98 21.13
CA ASP A 150 -9.22 -4.55 21.47
C ASP A 150 -8.10 -3.87 20.67
N PRO A 151 -8.41 -3.09 19.61
CA PRO A 151 -7.42 -2.53 18.70
C PRO A 151 -6.33 -1.69 19.38
N LEU A 152 -6.66 -0.97 20.46
CA LEU A 152 -5.67 -0.15 21.17
C LEU A 152 -4.70 -1.02 21.98
N LYS A 153 -5.20 -2.12 22.56
CA LYS A 153 -4.36 -3.07 23.29
C LYS A 153 -3.55 -3.95 22.36
N GLU A 154 -4.11 -4.37 21.22
CA GLU A 154 -3.35 -5.10 20.20
C GLU A 154 -2.22 -4.23 19.66
N LYS A 155 -2.48 -2.95 19.35
CA LYS A 155 -1.45 -1.99 18.99
C LYS A 155 -0.34 -1.91 20.02
N THR A 156 -0.72 -1.77 21.29
CA THR A 156 0.26 -1.72 22.39
C THR A 156 1.08 -3.00 22.42
N PHE A 157 0.44 -4.17 22.39
CA PHE A 157 1.11 -5.48 22.39
C PHE A 157 2.11 -5.64 21.24
N HIS A 158 1.72 -5.31 20.00
CA HIS A 158 2.64 -5.38 18.86
C HIS A 158 3.83 -4.44 19.03
N ASN A 159 3.58 -3.19 19.42
CA ASN A 159 4.62 -2.18 19.56
C ASN A 159 5.59 -2.47 20.71
N THR A 160 5.07 -2.80 21.89
CA THR A 160 5.88 -2.91 23.12
C THR A 160 6.41 -4.32 23.36
N THR A 161 5.64 -5.34 23.01
CA THR A 161 5.94 -6.73 23.37
C THR A 161 6.56 -7.47 22.18
N LEU A 162 6.02 -7.28 20.97
CA LEU A 162 6.60 -7.89 19.76
C LEU A 162 7.70 -7.04 19.13
N GLY A 163 7.83 -5.76 19.49
CA GLY A 163 8.78 -4.86 18.85
C GLY A 163 8.49 -4.70 17.36
N GLU A 164 7.21 -4.70 16.98
CA GLU A 164 6.73 -4.60 15.60
C GLU A 164 6.03 -3.26 15.36
N LEU A 165 6.17 -2.72 14.17
CA LEU A 165 5.39 -1.55 13.75
C LEU A 165 3.91 -1.93 13.64
N TRP A 166 3.05 -1.05 14.14
CA TRP A 166 1.62 -1.18 13.96
C TRP A 166 1.21 -0.48 12.67
N SER A 167 0.37 -1.13 11.89
CA SER A 167 -0.31 -0.49 10.76
C SER A 167 -1.73 -0.13 11.21
N ASP A 168 -2.02 1.17 11.33
CA ASP A 168 -3.39 1.66 11.58
C ASP A 168 -4.37 1.26 10.46
N VAL A 169 -3.86 0.69 9.35
CA VAL A 169 -4.65 0.17 8.23
C VAL A 169 -5.25 -1.22 8.53
N ALA A 170 -4.75 -1.94 9.54
CA ALA A 170 -5.12 -3.33 9.79
C ALA A 170 -6.45 -3.53 10.55
N SER A 171 -6.97 -2.53 11.27
CA SER A 171 -8.02 -2.78 12.28
C SER A 171 -9.45 -2.42 11.88
N GLU A 172 -9.69 -1.73 10.77
CA GLU A 172 -11.06 -1.51 10.27
C GLU A 172 -11.08 -1.63 8.74
N GLN A 173 -11.39 -2.82 8.23
CA GLN A 173 -11.78 -2.95 6.82
C GLN A 173 -13.06 -2.12 6.65
N LEU A 174 -12.94 -0.98 5.97
CA LEU A 174 -14.07 -0.10 5.69
C LEU A 174 -15.18 -0.90 4.98
N GLU A 175 -16.38 -0.91 5.55
CA GLU A 175 -17.50 -1.58 4.92
C GLU A 175 -17.90 -0.88 3.62
N HIS A 176 -18.10 -1.66 2.56
CA HIS A 176 -18.46 -1.13 1.24
C HIS A 176 -19.75 -0.29 1.26
N ASP A 177 -20.69 -0.57 2.17
CA ASP A 177 -21.92 0.20 2.34
C ASP A 177 -21.67 1.65 2.75
N ILE A 178 -20.58 1.91 3.48
CA ILE A 178 -20.16 3.28 3.84
C ILE A 178 -19.82 4.06 2.56
N LEU A 179 -19.13 3.44 1.60
CA LEU A 179 -18.78 4.08 0.32
C LEU A 179 -20.03 4.33 -0.54
N VAL A 180 -20.98 3.40 -0.55
CA VAL A 180 -22.25 3.56 -1.30
C VAL A 180 -23.10 4.69 -0.71
N ASN A 181 -23.11 4.83 0.62
CA ASN A 181 -23.85 5.89 1.31
C ASN A 181 -23.20 7.28 1.16
N ARG A 182 -21.90 7.33 0.85
CA ARG A 182 -21.14 8.55 0.56
C ARG A 182 -21.31 9.10 -0.86
N ARG A 183 -22.09 8.42 -1.70
CA ARG A 183 -22.32 8.88 -3.08
C ARG A 183 -23.03 10.22 -3.07
N GLU A 184 -22.56 11.13 -3.90
CA GLU A 184 -23.06 12.49 -3.98
C GLU A 184 -23.50 12.85 -5.40
N LYS A 185 -24.49 13.74 -5.51
CA LYS A 185 -24.94 14.23 -6.81
C LYS A 185 -24.01 15.34 -7.29
N TYR A 186 -23.29 15.12 -8.37
CA TYR A 186 -22.46 16.17 -8.98
C TYR A 186 -23.31 17.21 -9.71
N ALA A 187 -22.92 18.48 -9.60
CA ALA A 187 -23.61 19.59 -10.27
C ALA A 187 -23.39 19.61 -11.80
N SER A 188 -22.29 19.01 -12.27
CA SER A 188 -21.99 18.81 -13.68
C SER A 188 -21.11 17.57 -13.86
N GLN A 189 -20.87 17.12 -15.09
CA GLN A 189 -20.06 15.93 -15.37
C GLN A 189 -18.64 16.05 -14.77
N VAL A 190 -18.06 17.25 -14.77
CA VAL A 190 -16.79 17.55 -14.11
C VAL A 190 -17.04 18.55 -12.97
N PRO A 191 -16.98 18.11 -11.70
CA PRO A 191 -17.13 19.02 -10.55
C PRO A 191 -16.16 20.21 -10.62
N ASP A 192 -16.60 21.37 -10.12
CA ASP A 192 -15.85 22.64 -10.29
C ASP A 192 -14.47 22.63 -9.61
N GLY A 193 -14.32 21.85 -8.53
CA GLY A 193 -13.04 21.65 -7.85
C GLY A 193 -12.00 20.92 -8.69
N VAL A 194 -12.41 20.19 -9.73
CA VAL A 194 -11.49 19.45 -10.59
C VAL A 194 -10.71 20.41 -11.47
N VAL A 195 -9.38 20.33 -11.44
CA VAL A 195 -8.47 21.09 -12.30
C VAL A 195 -7.58 20.22 -13.17
N TYR A 196 -7.50 18.93 -12.88
CA TYR A 196 -6.71 17.97 -13.65
C TYR A 196 -7.42 16.62 -13.72
N ILE A 197 -7.29 15.90 -14.84
CA ILE A 197 -7.93 14.59 -15.01
C ILE A 197 -6.87 13.54 -15.37
N THR A 198 -6.91 12.39 -14.71
CA THR A 198 -6.11 11.22 -15.04
C THR A 198 -6.99 9.99 -15.22
N GLY A 199 -6.48 8.97 -15.89
CA GLY A 199 -7.18 7.71 -16.08
C GLY A 199 -6.30 6.49 -15.82
N GLY A 200 -6.95 5.39 -15.46
CA GLY A 200 -6.37 4.06 -15.32
C GLY A 200 -7.07 3.08 -16.25
N ILE A 201 -6.29 2.21 -16.90
CA ILE A 201 -6.81 1.13 -17.76
C ILE A 201 -6.29 -0.20 -17.23
N ASP A 202 -7.23 -1.05 -16.82
CA ASP A 202 -6.99 -2.47 -16.61
C ASP A 202 -7.50 -3.26 -17.81
N SER A 203 -6.74 -4.26 -18.25
CA SER A 203 -7.06 -5.04 -19.44
C SER A 203 -6.84 -6.51 -19.21
N GLN A 204 -7.77 -7.36 -19.63
CA GLN A 204 -7.77 -8.79 -19.34
C GLN A 204 -7.78 -9.63 -20.62
N THR A 205 -7.13 -10.80 -20.58
CA THR A 205 -7.15 -11.78 -21.69
C THR A 205 -8.55 -12.31 -22.03
N SER A 206 -9.52 -12.17 -21.13
CA SER A 206 -10.95 -12.44 -21.35
C SER A 206 -11.60 -11.49 -22.37
N GLY A 207 -10.91 -10.43 -22.80
CA GLY A 207 -11.44 -9.43 -23.73
C GLY A 207 -12.21 -8.31 -23.03
N ARG A 208 -11.75 -7.91 -21.85
CA ARG A 208 -12.36 -6.87 -21.03
C ARG A 208 -11.35 -5.77 -20.76
N TYR A 209 -11.71 -4.53 -21.09
CA TYR A 209 -10.98 -3.32 -20.73
C TYR A 209 -11.82 -2.50 -19.78
N GLU A 210 -11.29 -2.22 -18.60
CA GLU A 210 -11.91 -1.31 -17.63
C GLU A 210 -11.15 0.00 -17.63
N CYS A 211 -11.82 1.07 -18.04
CA CYS A 211 -11.25 2.42 -18.10
C CYS A 211 -11.93 3.29 -17.06
N TYR A 212 -11.18 3.75 -16.06
CA TYR A 212 -11.68 4.67 -15.04
C TYR A 212 -11.04 6.04 -15.19
N VAL A 213 -11.84 7.10 -15.04
CA VAL A 213 -11.40 8.48 -15.17
C VAL A 213 -11.66 9.24 -13.87
N TRP A 214 -10.63 9.92 -13.39
CA TRP A 214 -10.63 10.61 -12.11
C TRP A 214 -10.20 12.06 -12.25
N GLY A 215 -10.97 12.96 -11.65
CA GLY A 215 -10.67 14.37 -11.52
C GLY A 215 -9.92 14.66 -10.21
N TRP A 216 -9.03 15.65 -10.24
CA TRP A 216 -8.20 16.08 -9.13
C TRP A 216 -8.31 17.58 -8.90
N GLY A 217 -8.46 17.96 -7.64
CA GLY A 217 -8.47 19.33 -7.13
C GLY A 217 -7.19 19.65 -6.35
N ALA A 218 -7.19 20.79 -5.68
CA ALA A 218 -6.11 21.15 -4.74
C ALA A 218 -6.00 20.11 -3.61
N GLU A 219 -4.81 19.98 -3.02
CA GLU A 219 -4.55 19.03 -1.91
C GLU A 219 -4.92 17.57 -2.25
N GLU A 220 -4.97 17.23 -3.54
CA GLU A 220 -5.31 15.91 -4.07
C GLU A 220 -6.69 15.36 -3.67
N GLU A 221 -7.62 16.24 -3.33
CA GLU A 221 -9.06 15.91 -3.33
C GLU A 221 -9.47 15.44 -4.74
N CYS A 222 -10.36 14.44 -4.83
CA CYS A 222 -10.62 13.79 -6.10
C CYS A 222 -12.01 13.20 -6.28
N TRP A 223 -12.44 13.12 -7.55
CA TRP A 223 -13.79 12.72 -7.97
C TRP A 223 -13.72 11.63 -9.04
N LEU A 224 -14.51 10.57 -8.89
CA LEU A 224 -14.70 9.59 -9.95
C LEU A 224 -15.63 10.19 -11.03
N ILE A 225 -15.10 10.44 -12.22
CA ILE A 225 -15.80 11.16 -13.29
C ILE A 225 -16.52 10.22 -14.24
N ASP A 226 -15.90 9.10 -14.57
CA ASP A 226 -16.40 8.19 -15.58
C ASP A 226 -15.81 6.79 -15.42
N LYS A 227 -16.59 5.82 -15.88
CA LYS A 227 -16.20 4.43 -15.99
C LYS A 227 -16.71 3.93 -17.33
N THR A 228 -15.84 3.32 -18.11
CA THR A 228 -16.23 2.68 -19.37
C THR A 228 -15.62 1.31 -19.45
N ILE A 229 -16.46 0.31 -19.72
CA ILE A 229 -16.04 -1.06 -19.97
C ILE A 229 -16.13 -1.32 -21.47
N VAL A 230 -15.02 -1.67 -22.11
CA VAL A 230 -14.99 -2.11 -23.51
C VAL A 230 -14.83 -3.62 -23.55
N LEU A 231 -15.80 -4.30 -24.15
CA LEU A 231 -15.80 -5.75 -24.34
C LEU A 231 -15.47 -6.10 -25.80
N GLY A 232 -14.61 -7.09 -25.98
CA GLY A 232 -14.16 -7.59 -27.28
C GLY A 232 -12.80 -8.25 -27.15
N ARG A 233 -12.40 -9.04 -28.15
CA ARG A 233 -11.09 -9.72 -28.10
C ARG A 233 -9.96 -8.69 -27.92
N TYR A 234 -9.02 -8.97 -27.02
CA TYR A 234 -8.08 -7.97 -26.51
C TYR A 234 -7.04 -7.50 -27.55
N ASP A 235 -6.72 -8.32 -28.55
CA ASP A 235 -5.75 -7.99 -29.61
C ASP A 235 -6.41 -7.51 -30.91
N GLU A 236 -7.75 -7.43 -30.96
CA GLU A 236 -8.47 -6.96 -32.14
C GLU A 236 -8.42 -5.43 -32.28
N GLU A 237 -8.06 -4.96 -33.48
CA GLU A 237 -7.93 -3.51 -33.76
C GLU A 237 -9.26 -2.76 -33.55
N ASP A 238 -10.42 -3.36 -33.82
CA ASP A 238 -11.74 -2.73 -33.57
C ASP A 238 -11.97 -2.48 -32.06
N THR A 239 -11.77 -3.50 -31.22
CA THR A 239 -11.85 -3.37 -29.76
C THR A 239 -10.92 -2.28 -29.26
N LEU A 240 -9.68 -2.30 -29.73
CA LEU A 240 -8.68 -1.32 -29.34
C LEU A 240 -8.98 0.09 -29.89
N GLN A 241 -9.66 0.23 -31.03
CA GLN A 241 -10.14 1.53 -31.54
C GLN A 241 -11.27 2.11 -30.66
N ARG A 242 -12.12 1.24 -30.10
CA ARG A 242 -13.11 1.66 -29.09
C ARG A 242 -12.42 2.14 -27.81
N VAL A 243 -11.38 1.45 -27.35
CA VAL A 243 -10.53 1.92 -26.22
C VAL A 243 -9.84 3.25 -26.55
N ASP A 244 -9.29 3.40 -27.75
CA ASP A 244 -8.71 4.64 -28.27
C ASP A 244 -9.72 5.81 -28.24
N GLY A 245 -11.01 5.52 -28.46
CA GLY A 245 -12.13 6.46 -28.35
C GLY A 245 -12.39 6.89 -26.91
N VAL A 246 -12.37 5.94 -25.96
CA VAL A 246 -12.46 6.23 -24.51
C VAL A 246 -11.31 7.13 -24.06
N ILE A 247 -10.08 6.83 -24.48
CA ILE A 247 -8.89 7.60 -24.13
C ILE A 247 -8.99 9.06 -24.59
N ARG A 248 -9.61 9.30 -25.76
CA ARG A 248 -9.79 10.64 -26.36
C ARG A 248 -11.03 11.38 -25.87
N LYS A 249 -11.89 10.74 -25.06
CA LYS A 249 -13.13 11.35 -24.59
C LYS A 249 -12.83 12.65 -23.83
N GLN A 250 -13.66 13.66 -24.09
CA GLN A 250 -13.63 14.93 -23.38
C GLN A 250 -14.86 15.04 -22.48
N TYR A 251 -14.69 15.71 -21.36
CA TYR A 251 -15.68 15.85 -20.31
C TYR A 251 -16.08 17.31 -20.17
N ARG A 252 -17.38 17.57 -19.98
CA ARG A 252 -17.93 18.92 -19.95
C ARG A 252 -17.99 19.45 -18.52
N ARG A 253 -17.56 20.70 -18.35
CA ARG A 253 -17.62 21.45 -17.09
C ARG A 253 -18.93 22.24 -16.98
N SER A 254 -19.23 22.72 -15.78
CA SER A 254 -20.38 23.58 -15.48
C SER A 254 -20.44 24.84 -16.37
N ASP A 255 -19.29 25.46 -16.65
CA ASP A 255 -19.13 26.66 -17.49
C ASP A 255 -19.22 26.37 -19.01
N GLY A 256 -19.51 25.13 -19.38
CA GLY A 256 -19.64 24.69 -20.77
C GLY A 256 -18.32 24.37 -21.48
N THR A 257 -17.16 24.65 -20.87
CA THR A 257 -15.86 24.25 -21.42
C THR A 257 -15.65 22.74 -21.34
N THR A 258 -14.74 22.20 -22.16
CA THR A 258 -14.38 20.78 -22.12
C THR A 258 -12.97 20.56 -21.60
N ILE A 259 -12.77 19.44 -20.91
CA ILE A 259 -11.47 18.99 -20.43
C ILE A 259 -11.27 17.52 -20.80
N GLY A 260 -10.10 17.20 -21.37
CA GLY A 260 -9.71 15.83 -21.67
C GLY A 260 -8.92 15.19 -20.52
N VAL A 261 -8.73 13.88 -20.61
CA VAL A 261 -7.82 13.17 -19.70
C VAL A 261 -6.38 13.56 -20.03
N SER A 262 -5.66 14.11 -19.05
CA SER A 262 -4.32 14.63 -19.28
C SER A 262 -3.25 13.54 -19.30
N ARG A 263 -3.50 12.40 -18.63
CA ARG A 263 -2.59 11.26 -18.58
C ARG A 263 -3.31 9.96 -18.23
N TRP A 264 -2.98 8.91 -18.96
CA TRP A 264 -3.45 7.55 -18.74
C TRP A 264 -2.30 6.66 -18.30
N ALA A 265 -2.55 5.81 -17.31
CA ALA A 265 -1.71 4.68 -16.98
C ALA A 265 -2.41 3.39 -17.41
N TRP A 266 -1.74 2.56 -18.21
CA TRP A 266 -2.30 1.32 -18.76
C TRP A 266 -1.46 0.13 -18.30
N ASP A 267 -2.08 -0.78 -17.55
CA ASP A 267 -1.43 -1.99 -17.06
C ASP A 267 -1.01 -2.95 -18.19
N THR A 268 0.19 -3.50 -18.02
CA THR A 268 0.80 -4.43 -18.97
C THR A 268 0.75 -5.88 -18.50
N GLY A 269 0.27 -6.13 -17.28
CA GLY A 269 0.23 -7.46 -16.66
C GLY A 269 -0.95 -8.30 -17.10
N GLY A 270 -2.09 -7.69 -17.46
CA GLY A 270 -3.31 -8.44 -17.75
C GLY A 270 -3.52 -8.90 -19.21
N ILE A 271 -2.71 -8.43 -20.17
CA ILE A 271 -2.68 -8.88 -21.59
C ILE A 271 -1.24 -8.93 -22.11
N ASP A 272 -1.05 -9.28 -23.39
CA ASP A 272 0.26 -9.11 -24.05
C ASP A 272 0.70 -7.64 -23.99
N ALA A 273 1.78 -7.38 -23.26
CA ALA A 273 2.37 -6.05 -23.07
C ALA A 273 2.69 -5.33 -24.39
N GLN A 274 2.96 -6.07 -25.48
CA GLN A 274 3.23 -5.47 -26.78
C GLN A 274 2.03 -4.70 -27.34
N VAL A 275 0.80 -5.13 -27.04
CA VAL A 275 -0.44 -4.42 -27.41
C VAL A 275 -0.45 -3.02 -26.78
N VAL A 276 -0.18 -2.97 -25.47
CA VAL A 276 -0.12 -1.72 -24.69
C VAL A 276 1.01 -0.82 -25.17
N TYR A 277 2.19 -1.38 -25.45
CA TYR A 277 3.33 -0.62 -25.97
C TYR A 277 3.03 0.01 -27.33
N ASN A 278 2.43 -0.75 -28.23
CA ASN A 278 2.03 -0.25 -29.55
C ASN A 278 1.00 0.89 -29.43
N ARG A 279 0.04 0.78 -28.50
CA ARG A 279 -0.94 1.84 -28.23
C ARG A 279 -0.32 3.08 -27.60
N SER A 280 0.58 2.92 -26.65
CA SER A 280 1.37 4.02 -26.09
C SER A 280 2.11 4.80 -27.18
N LEU A 281 2.77 4.12 -28.10
CA LEU A 281 3.48 4.75 -29.22
C LEU A 281 2.52 5.44 -30.21
N LYS A 282 1.38 4.82 -30.54
CA LYS A 282 0.36 5.35 -31.46
C LYS A 282 -0.29 6.62 -30.92
N LEU A 283 -0.66 6.63 -29.64
CA LEU A 283 -1.44 7.71 -29.04
C LEU A 283 -0.57 8.83 -28.48
N GLY A 284 0.62 8.49 -27.99
CA GLY A 284 1.56 9.43 -27.39
C GLY A 284 2.23 8.80 -26.18
N PRO A 285 3.55 8.52 -26.21
CA PRO A 285 4.22 7.74 -25.17
C PRO A 285 4.34 8.45 -23.81
N LEU A 286 3.97 9.73 -23.75
CA LEU A 286 3.88 10.54 -22.54
C LEU A 286 2.44 10.87 -22.12
N TRP A 287 1.47 10.46 -22.95
CA TRP A 287 0.05 10.62 -22.70
C TRP A 287 -0.57 9.31 -22.20
N VAL A 288 -0.28 8.20 -22.89
CA VAL A 288 -0.68 6.84 -22.50
C VAL A 288 0.58 6.09 -22.09
N ILE A 289 0.73 5.84 -20.80
CA ILE A 289 1.96 5.34 -20.19
C ILE A 289 1.77 3.89 -19.76
N PRO A 290 2.54 2.94 -20.32
CA PRO A 290 2.54 1.56 -19.86
C PRO A 290 3.09 1.46 -18.44
N ILE A 291 2.41 0.73 -17.59
CA ILE A 291 2.78 0.54 -16.19
C ILE A 291 2.89 -0.95 -15.85
N LYS A 292 3.64 -1.26 -14.79
CA LYS A 292 3.76 -2.60 -14.23
C LYS A 292 3.98 -2.53 -12.72
N GLY A 293 3.37 -3.44 -11.95
CA GLY A 293 3.68 -3.59 -10.52
C GLY A 293 5.17 -3.86 -10.27
N ALA A 294 5.76 -3.17 -9.31
CA ALA A 294 7.13 -3.42 -8.88
C ALA A 294 7.22 -4.76 -8.12
N SER A 295 8.31 -5.50 -8.31
CA SER A 295 8.53 -6.80 -7.64
C SER A 295 9.00 -6.66 -6.19
N SER A 296 9.51 -5.49 -5.82
CA SER A 296 10.00 -5.16 -4.48
C SER A 296 8.98 -4.31 -3.73
N TYR A 297 8.83 -4.58 -2.43
CA TYR A 297 7.97 -3.82 -1.53
C TYR A 297 8.57 -2.46 -1.16
N GLY A 298 7.73 -1.54 -0.65
CA GLY A 298 8.16 -0.22 -0.20
C GLY A 298 8.62 0.72 -1.31
N GLN A 299 8.32 0.38 -2.57
CA GLN A 299 8.64 1.24 -3.71
C GLN A 299 7.74 2.48 -3.71
N PRO A 300 8.24 3.63 -4.20
CA PRO A 300 7.39 4.79 -4.39
C PRO A 300 6.20 4.43 -5.29
N VAL A 301 5.08 5.13 -5.11
CA VAL A 301 3.84 4.94 -5.89
C VAL A 301 4.11 4.83 -7.39
N VAL A 302 5.09 5.58 -7.91
CA VAL A 302 5.58 5.37 -9.27
C VAL A 302 7.07 5.67 -9.39
N ASN A 303 7.76 4.85 -10.18
CA ASN A 303 9.11 5.08 -10.65
C ASN A 303 9.10 5.10 -12.18
N MET A 304 9.13 6.30 -12.75
CA MET A 304 9.17 6.50 -14.21
C MET A 304 10.62 6.62 -14.69
N PRO A 305 11.06 5.82 -15.67
CA PRO A 305 12.41 5.93 -16.20
C PRO A 305 12.63 7.24 -16.97
N ARG A 306 13.87 7.75 -16.96
CA ARG A 306 14.25 8.96 -17.71
C ARG A 306 14.30 8.74 -19.22
N THR A 307 14.65 7.52 -19.64
CA THR A 307 14.81 7.12 -21.04
C THR A 307 13.82 6.02 -21.40
N ARG A 308 13.60 5.84 -22.70
CA ARG A 308 12.75 4.77 -23.23
C ARG A 308 13.50 3.43 -23.16
N ASN A 309 12.76 2.35 -22.96
CA ASN A 309 13.29 0.99 -23.02
C ASN A 309 13.50 0.53 -24.49
N ALA A 310 13.89 -0.74 -24.67
CA ALA A 310 14.07 -1.35 -26.01
C ALA A 310 12.79 -1.28 -26.89
N ASN A 311 11.61 -1.31 -26.27
CA ASN A 311 10.31 -1.16 -26.93
C ASN A 311 9.94 0.32 -27.18
N LYS A 312 10.85 1.25 -26.96
CA LYS A 312 10.69 2.70 -27.19
C LYS A 312 9.59 3.35 -26.34
N VAL A 313 9.20 2.74 -25.22
CA VAL A 313 8.20 3.26 -24.27
C VAL A 313 8.82 3.59 -22.91
N TYR A 314 8.12 4.40 -22.12
CA TYR A 314 8.47 4.70 -20.72
C TYR A 314 7.74 3.75 -19.77
N LEU A 315 8.08 2.45 -19.79
CA LEU A 315 7.50 1.48 -18.87
C LEU A 315 7.80 1.92 -17.42
N SER A 316 6.76 2.26 -16.68
CA SER A 316 6.89 2.82 -15.32
C SER A 316 6.50 1.77 -14.29
N LEU A 317 7.31 1.63 -13.23
CA LEU A 317 7.05 0.67 -12.16
C LEU A 317 6.18 1.31 -11.07
N ILE A 318 5.21 0.57 -10.54
CA ILE A 318 4.29 1.05 -9.51
C ILE A 318 4.52 0.28 -8.22
N GLY A 319 4.80 1.00 -7.12
CA GLY A 319 4.67 0.46 -5.77
C GLY A 319 3.19 0.31 -5.41
N THR A 320 2.59 -0.84 -5.74
CA THR A 320 1.15 -1.09 -5.56
C THR A 320 0.76 -1.05 -4.09
N ASP A 321 1.60 -1.56 -3.20
CA ASP A 321 1.34 -1.56 -1.76
C ASP A 321 1.26 -0.14 -1.20
N THR A 322 2.26 0.71 -1.49
CA THR A 322 2.27 2.12 -1.06
C THR A 322 1.08 2.91 -1.60
N ALA A 323 0.63 2.60 -2.82
CA ALA A 323 -0.57 3.21 -3.39
C ALA A 323 -1.85 2.76 -2.67
N LYS A 324 -1.94 1.47 -2.31
CA LYS A 324 -3.06 0.87 -1.59
C LYS A 324 -3.13 1.36 -0.13
N ASP A 325 -1.99 1.51 0.54
CA ASP A 325 -1.92 2.09 1.89
C ASP A 325 -2.45 3.54 1.90
N LEU A 326 -2.00 4.36 0.94
CA LEU A 326 -2.49 5.74 0.80
C LEU A 326 -3.99 5.78 0.50
N LEU A 327 -4.48 4.86 -0.34
CA LEU A 327 -5.90 4.75 -0.64
C LEU A 327 -6.70 4.37 0.59
N ALA A 328 -6.29 3.34 1.33
CA ALA A 328 -6.99 2.88 2.51
C ALA A 328 -7.13 4.01 3.54
N MET A 329 -6.06 4.79 3.76
CA MET A 329 -6.11 5.98 4.61
C MET A 329 -7.11 7.04 4.09
N ARG A 330 -7.14 7.29 2.77
CA ARG A 330 -8.04 8.30 2.17
C ARG A 330 -9.49 7.86 2.10
N LEU A 331 -9.76 6.56 2.00
CA LEU A 331 -11.11 6.03 2.04
C LEU A 331 -11.77 6.23 3.41
N GLN A 332 -11.01 6.39 4.49
CA GLN A 332 -11.56 6.71 5.80
C GLN A 332 -11.98 8.19 5.94
N LEU A 333 -11.52 9.08 5.04
CA LEU A 333 -11.90 10.48 5.07
C LEU A 333 -13.35 10.66 4.59
N GLU A 334 -14.16 11.31 5.41
CA GLU A 334 -15.51 11.74 5.04
C GLU A 334 -15.47 13.11 4.36
N PRO A 335 -15.90 13.22 3.09
CA PRO A 335 -15.92 14.49 2.40
C PRO A 335 -16.96 15.44 3.00
N ASP A 336 -16.57 16.68 3.28
CA ASP A 336 -17.52 17.73 3.66
C ASP A 336 -18.13 18.40 2.41
N SER A 337 -19.46 18.42 2.34
CA SER A 337 -20.20 19.13 1.29
C SER A 337 -20.01 20.65 1.29
N LYS A 338 -19.53 21.24 2.40
CA LYS A 338 -19.41 22.69 2.59
C LYS A 338 -17.98 23.22 2.44
N SER A 339 -16.98 22.37 2.58
CA SER A 339 -15.58 22.78 2.58
C SER A 339 -14.68 21.73 1.93
N ALA A 340 -13.59 22.18 1.31
CA ALA A 340 -12.63 21.29 0.68
C ALA A 340 -12.00 20.38 1.75
N THR A 341 -11.98 19.08 1.48
CA THR A 341 -11.43 18.07 2.39
C THR A 341 -10.15 17.50 1.76
N PRO A 342 -8.95 17.91 2.20
CA PRO A 342 -7.68 17.46 1.63
C PRO A 342 -7.60 15.93 1.48
N GLY A 343 -7.31 15.47 0.27
CA GLY A 343 -7.19 14.04 -0.04
C GLY A 343 -8.49 13.23 -0.03
N ALA A 344 -9.65 13.85 0.16
CA ALA A 344 -10.93 13.15 0.15
C ALA A 344 -11.27 12.57 -1.23
N ILE A 345 -12.04 11.48 -1.19
CA ILE A 345 -12.49 10.74 -2.37
C ILE A 345 -14.00 10.86 -2.45
N HIS A 346 -14.46 11.41 -3.58
CA HIS A 346 -15.86 11.62 -3.89
C HIS A 346 -16.32 10.61 -4.93
N PHE A 347 -17.54 10.11 -4.74
CA PHE A 347 -18.16 9.12 -5.63
C PHE A 347 -19.47 9.67 -6.19
N PRO A 348 -19.73 9.55 -7.51
CA PRO A 348 -20.96 10.03 -8.09
C PRO A 348 -22.13 9.14 -7.64
N ASN A 349 -23.29 9.76 -7.41
CA ASN A 349 -24.57 9.07 -7.30
C ASN A 349 -25.09 8.69 -8.70
N ASP A 350 -24.37 7.79 -9.35
CA ASP A 350 -24.64 7.25 -10.68
C ASP A 350 -24.27 5.76 -10.69
N ASP A 351 -25.28 4.88 -10.81
CA ASP A 351 -25.08 3.42 -10.75
C ASP A 351 -24.30 2.87 -11.96
N GLU A 352 -24.24 3.57 -13.09
CA GLU A 352 -23.44 3.13 -14.25
C GLU A 352 -21.93 3.34 -13.98
N ILE A 353 -21.60 4.36 -13.18
CA ILE A 353 -20.22 4.74 -12.87
C ILE A 353 -19.76 4.12 -11.54
N PHE A 354 -20.57 4.21 -10.49
CA PHE A 354 -20.23 3.77 -9.15
C PHE A 354 -21.43 3.15 -8.41
N SER A 355 -21.44 1.83 -8.40
CA SER A 355 -22.43 0.99 -7.71
C SER A 355 -21.82 0.26 -6.52
N THR A 356 -22.63 -0.56 -5.85
CA THR A 356 -22.16 -1.53 -4.85
C THR A 356 -21.03 -2.43 -5.37
N THR A 357 -20.97 -2.70 -6.68
CA THR A 357 -19.90 -3.52 -7.28
C THR A 357 -18.55 -2.85 -7.11
N GLU A 358 -18.41 -1.60 -7.52
CA GLU A 358 -17.16 -0.84 -7.42
C GLU A 358 -16.78 -0.59 -5.96
N ALA A 359 -17.77 -0.29 -5.10
CA ALA A 359 -17.54 -0.14 -3.67
C ALA A 359 -16.94 -1.41 -3.05
N LYS A 360 -17.48 -2.60 -3.38
CA LYS A 360 -16.93 -3.89 -2.93
C LYS A 360 -15.51 -4.13 -3.44
N GLN A 361 -15.23 -3.78 -4.69
CA GLN A 361 -13.90 -3.95 -5.27
C GLN A 361 -12.86 -3.02 -4.62
N LEU A 362 -13.22 -1.78 -4.29
CA LEU A 362 -12.30 -0.82 -3.65
C LEU A 362 -11.84 -1.27 -2.25
N VAL A 363 -12.66 -2.03 -1.53
CA VAL A 363 -12.35 -2.58 -0.20
C VAL A 363 -12.10 -4.10 -0.24
N SER A 364 -11.84 -4.66 -1.43
CA SER A 364 -11.73 -6.11 -1.63
C SER A 364 -10.43 -6.72 -1.13
N GLU A 365 -9.40 -5.92 -0.90
CA GLU A 365 -8.10 -6.39 -0.43
C GLU A 365 -7.95 -6.16 1.07
N VAL A 366 -7.35 -7.15 1.73
CA VAL A 366 -7.02 -7.12 3.15
C VAL A 366 -5.53 -7.35 3.34
N LEU A 367 -4.94 -6.69 4.34
CA LEU A 367 -3.55 -6.95 4.72
C LEU A 367 -3.49 -8.29 5.45
N ILE A 368 -2.90 -9.30 4.81
CA ILE A 368 -2.63 -10.59 5.44
C ILE A 368 -1.14 -10.70 5.76
N PRO A 369 -0.79 -11.29 6.93
CA PRO A 369 0.60 -11.61 7.23
C PRO A 369 1.08 -12.68 6.23
N LYS A 370 2.16 -12.38 5.49
CA LYS A 370 2.88 -13.34 4.66
C LYS A 370 4.30 -13.47 5.19
N LEU A 371 4.81 -14.69 5.21
CA LEU A 371 6.20 -14.91 5.55
C LEU A 371 7.07 -14.75 4.29
N ILE A 372 8.00 -13.81 4.30
CA ILE A 372 8.99 -13.65 3.24
C ILE A 372 10.37 -13.58 3.88
N ASN A 373 11.28 -14.49 3.50
CA ASN A 373 12.65 -14.55 4.01
C ASN A 373 12.73 -14.53 5.54
N GLY A 374 11.86 -15.28 6.22
CA GLY A 374 11.85 -15.36 7.69
C GLY A 374 11.25 -14.15 8.42
N ARG A 375 10.78 -13.11 7.71
CA ARG A 375 10.07 -11.95 8.27
C ARG A 375 8.58 -12.04 7.96
N VAL A 376 7.74 -11.85 8.97
CA VAL A 376 6.30 -11.63 8.77
C VAL A 376 6.15 -10.25 8.16
N VAL A 377 5.70 -10.20 6.92
CA VAL A 377 5.41 -8.96 6.18
C VAL A 377 3.94 -8.96 5.79
N TYR A 378 3.25 -7.87 6.08
CA TYR A 378 1.86 -7.74 5.66
C TYR A 378 1.80 -7.43 4.16
N ARG A 379 0.90 -8.10 3.46
CA ARG A 379 0.67 -7.95 2.02
C ARG A 379 -0.81 -7.86 1.75
N TRP A 380 -1.17 -6.96 0.85
CA TRP A 380 -2.54 -6.86 0.36
C TRP A 380 -2.90 -8.12 -0.42
N ASP A 381 -4.05 -8.71 -0.09
CA ASP A 381 -4.56 -9.92 -0.71
C ASP A 381 -6.05 -9.79 -0.96
N ASN A 382 -6.48 -10.08 -2.19
CA ASN A 382 -7.88 -9.96 -2.60
C ASN A 382 -8.73 -11.16 -2.17
N GLN A 383 -8.13 -12.23 -1.65
CA GLN A 383 -8.80 -13.47 -1.24
C GLN A 383 -9.73 -14.04 -2.34
N GLY A 384 -9.34 -13.89 -3.61
CA GLY A 384 -10.13 -14.33 -4.76
C GLY A 384 -11.31 -13.41 -5.12
N ARG A 385 -11.47 -12.27 -4.44
CA ARG A 385 -12.43 -11.23 -4.83
C ARG A 385 -11.89 -10.44 -6.03
N ARG A 386 -12.82 -9.94 -6.83
CA ARG A 386 -12.53 -9.00 -7.93
C ARG A 386 -12.08 -7.65 -7.36
N ASN A 387 -11.09 -7.04 -8.00
CA ASN A 387 -10.39 -5.83 -7.51
C ASN A 387 -10.03 -4.84 -8.64
N GLU A 388 -10.63 -4.95 -9.84
CA GLU A 388 -10.26 -4.13 -11.00
C GLU A 388 -10.44 -2.62 -10.76
N ALA A 389 -11.51 -2.23 -10.04
CA ALA A 389 -11.74 -0.83 -9.65
C ALA A 389 -10.64 -0.31 -8.70
N LEU A 390 -10.12 -1.16 -7.81
CA LEU A 390 -9.01 -0.84 -6.90
C LEU A 390 -7.71 -0.67 -7.69
N ASP A 391 -7.41 -1.60 -8.60
CA ASP A 391 -6.21 -1.54 -9.43
C ASP A 391 -6.24 -0.31 -10.36
N CYS A 392 -7.37 -0.02 -11.00
CA CYS A 392 -7.54 1.20 -11.81
C CYS A 392 -7.38 2.48 -10.97
N TRP A 393 -7.75 2.46 -9.70
CA TRP A 393 -7.50 3.56 -8.76
C TRP A 393 -6.00 3.75 -8.47
N VAL A 394 -5.26 2.66 -8.30
CA VAL A 394 -3.80 2.71 -8.17
C VAL A 394 -3.18 3.32 -9.44
N TYR A 395 -3.70 2.96 -10.61
CA TYR A 395 -3.17 3.42 -11.90
C TYR A 395 -3.42 4.91 -12.13
N ARG A 396 -4.63 5.42 -11.82
CA ARG A 396 -4.89 6.87 -11.92
C ARG A 396 -4.02 7.69 -10.98
N LEU A 397 -3.65 7.14 -9.81
CA LEU A 397 -2.74 7.78 -8.86
C LEU A 397 -1.32 7.80 -9.42
N ALA A 398 -0.86 6.70 -10.01
CA ALA A 398 0.43 6.64 -10.71
C ALA A 398 0.50 7.68 -11.83
N ALA A 399 -0.56 7.82 -12.64
CA ALA A 399 -0.67 8.85 -13.68
C ALA A 399 -0.56 10.29 -13.09
N LEU A 400 -1.19 10.55 -11.94
CA LEU A 400 -1.04 11.85 -11.26
C LEU A 400 0.41 12.07 -10.78
N ARG A 401 1.01 11.08 -10.12
CA ARG A 401 2.38 11.17 -9.61
C ARG A 401 3.39 11.39 -10.74
N ILE A 402 3.24 10.71 -11.88
CA ILE A 402 4.02 10.98 -13.09
C ILE A 402 3.85 12.43 -13.53
N SER A 403 2.63 12.96 -13.52
CA SER A 403 2.34 14.35 -13.87
C SER A 403 3.10 15.33 -12.98
N LYS A 404 3.11 15.10 -11.66
CA LYS A 404 3.83 15.94 -10.68
C LYS A 404 5.34 15.86 -10.87
N ILE A 405 5.90 14.66 -10.97
CA ILE A 405 7.36 14.45 -11.03
C ILE A 405 7.95 14.87 -12.38
N ARG A 406 7.34 14.42 -13.50
CA ARG A 406 7.93 14.57 -14.83
C ARG A 406 7.55 15.86 -15.53
N PHE A 407 6.38 16.41 -15.21
CA PHE A 407 5.79 17.59 -15.86
C PHE A 407 5.57 18.75 -14.89
N GLN A 408 6.06 18.64 -13.66
CA GLN A 408 6.00 19.71 -12.64
C GLN A 408 4.57 20.21 -12.41
N LEU A 409 3.58 19.30 -12.52
CA LEU A 409 2.20 19.60 -12.21
C LEU A 409 2.08 20.07 -10.75
N ASN A 410 1.42 21.22 -10.56
CA ASN A 410 1.06 21.77 -9.27
C ASN A 410 -0.46 22.01 -9.27
N LEU A 411 -1.20 21.28 -8.44
CA LEU A 411 -2.67 21.31 -8.44
C LEU A 411 -3.19 22.60 -7.83
N GLU A 412 -2.45 23.16 -6.88
CA GLU A 412 -2.77 24.37 -6.13
C GLU A 412 -2.76 25.58 -7.07
N THR A 413 -1.72 25.68 -7.90
CA THR A 413 -1.58 26.71 -8.94
C THR A 413 -2.72 26.63 -9.95
N LEU A 414 -3.08 25.42 -10.41
CA LEU A 414 -4.20 25.23 -11.33
C LEU A 414 -5.54 25.60 -10.69
N ALA A 415 -5.75 25.26 -9.42
CA ALA A 415 -6.93 25.63 -8.64
C ALA A 415 -7.06 27.15 -8.47
N GLU A 416 -5.97 27.85 -8.16
CA GLU A 416 -5.96 29.31 -8.07
C GLU A 416 -6.26 29.97 -9.42
N GLN A 417 -5.65 29.48 -10.51
CA GLN A 417 -5.92 29.99 -11.85
C GLN A 417 -7.40 29.79 -12.22
N ARG A 418 -7.97 28.63 -11.90
CA ARG A 418 -9.37 28.32 -12.14
C ARG A 418 -10.31 29.25 -11.37
N LYS A 419 -10.06 29.46 -10.07
CA LYS A 419 -10.83 30.40 -9.24
C LYS A 419 -10.79 31.82 -9.80
N LYS A 420 -9.63 32.29 -10.25
CA LYS A 420 -9.48 33.61 -10.91
C LYS A 420 -10.30 33.70 -12.19
N SER A 421 -10.28 32.67 -13.04
CA SER A 421 -11.08 32.63 -14.27
C SER A 421 -12.59 32.63 -13.99
N GLN A 422 -13.06 31.88 -13.00
CA GLN A 422 -14.47 31.84 -12.61
C GLN A 422 -14.95 33.20 -12.07
N ASN A 423 -14.15 33.84 -11.20
CA ASN A 423 -14.48 35.18 -10.70
C ASN A 423 -14.55 36.22 -11.83
N LYS A 424 -13.65 36.14 -12.81
CA LYS A 424 -13.67 37.05 -13.97
C LYS A 424 -14.94 36.86 -14.82
N LEU A 425 -15.32 35.62 -15.13
CA LEU A 425 -16.55 35.31 -15.85
C LEU A 425 -17.79 35.84 -15.10
N SER A 426 -17.88 35.60 -13.79
CA SER A 426 -18.99 36.11 -12.96
C SER A 426 -19.10 37.65 -12.97
N LEU A 427 -17.97 38.37 -12.90
CA LEU A 427 -17.94 39.83 -12.99
C LEU A 427 -18.38 40.34 -14.38
N GLU A 428 -17.98 39.68 -15.46
CA GLU A 428 -18.42 40.01 -16.82
C GLU A 428 -19.92 39.72 -17.04
N GLU A 429 -20.44 38.65 -16.44
CA GLU A 429 -21.88 38.32 -16.45
C GLU A 429 -22.70 39.35 -15.66
N MET A 430 -22.26 39.72 -14.46
CA MET A 430 -22.89 40.79 -13.67
C MET A 430 -22.85 42.14 -14.41
N ALA A 431 -21.72 42.47 -15.05
CA ALA A 431 -21.59 43.69 -15.85
C ALA A 431 -22.51 43.69 -17.08
N ARG A 432 -22.71 42.55 -17.75
CA ARG A 432 -23.69 42.40 -18.84
C ARG A 432 -25.13 42.57 -18.36
N MET A 433 -25.47 42.05 -17.17
CA MET A 433 -26.80 42.22 -16.59
C MET A 433 -27.09 43.67 -16.18
N LEU A 434 -26.06 44.43 -15.78
CA LEU A 434 -26.18 45.84 -15.38
C LEU A 434 -26.06 46.83 -16.55
N GLY A 435 -25.37 46.44 -17.63
CA GLY A 435 -25.17 47.27 -18.83
C GLY A 435 -26.23 47.12 -19.91
N GLY A 436 -27.20 46.22 -19.72
CA GLY A 436 -28.39 46.09 -20.57
C GLY A 436 -29.54 46.92 -20.00
N SER A 437 -29.53 48.23 -20.22
CA SER A 437 -30.64 49.15 -19.98
C SER A 437 -30.64 50.25 -21.02
#